data_AF-A0A1Y5MWE3-F1
#
_entry.id   AF-A0A1Y5MWE3-F1
#
_cell.length_a   1.000
_cell.length_b   1.000
_cell.length_c   1.000
_cell.angle_alpha   90.00
_cell.angle_beta   90.00
_cell.angle_gamma   90.00
#
_symmetry.space_group_name_H-M   'P 1'
#
loop_
_entity.id
_entity.type
_entity.pdbx_description
1 polymer ?
#
loop_
_entity_poly.entity_id
_entity_poly.type
_entity_poly.pdbx_seq_one_letter_code
_entity_poly.pdbx_strand_id
1 'polypeptide(L)'
;MKVQNNDIIDYLLQSGSSKTKDKKNSFDEILNLAMDKITSDAKISDKVEQFKKRLTEIGAVGFISELNSNKIEEKIAQKKKELTEFLGIDDPAKTQDQKNELLKIMDKILSDYRKELNVALANQALLEKQKNLNSKSSSSVNLSSVLNELGLA
;
A
#
# COMPACT_ATOMS: atom_id res chain seq x y z
N MET A 1 23.92 9.95 -10.65
CA MET A 1 23.40 10.31 -9.32
C MET A 1 24.43 9.88 -8.28
N LYS A 2 25.06 10.82 -7.57
CA LYS A 2 25.99 10.49 -6.48
C LYS A 2 25.18 10.14 -5.24
N VAL A 3 25.43 8.97 -4.68
CA VAL A 3 24.79 8.46 -3.47
C VAL A 3 25.33 9.26 -2.28
N GLN A 4 24.45 9.90 -1.51
CA GLN A 4 24.76 10.60 -0.28
C GLN A 4 24.99 9.56 0.83
N ASN A 5 26.20 9.02 0.93
CA ASN A 5 26.64 8.13 2.02
C ASN A 5 27.48 8.90 3.07
N ASN A 6 27.37 10.23 3.13
CA ASN A 6 28.27 11.08 3.92
C ASN A 6 27.85 11.25 5.39
N ASP A 7 26.61 10.96 5.78
CA ASP A 7 26.11 11.36 7.11
C ASP A 7 26.81 10.61 8.27
N ILE A 8 27.22 9.36 8.05
CA ILE A 8 27.92 8.55 9.08
C ILE A 8 29.39 8.98 9.19
N ILE A 9 30.02 9.29 8.04
CA ILE A 9 31.43 9.69 7.99
C ILE A 9 31.61 11.12 8.50
N ASP A 10 30.67 12.02 8.20
CA ASP A 10 30.68 13.39 8.71
C ASP A 10 30.52 13.42 10.24
N TYR A 11 29.74 12.50 10.82
CA TYR A 11 29.64 12.36 12.29
C TYR A 11 30.93 11.83 12.94
N LEU A 12 31.62 10.89 12.28
CA LEU A 12 32.92 10.36 12.74
C LEU A 12 34.02 11.42 12.66
N LEU A 13 34.07 12.21 11.58
CA LEU A 13 35.08 13.27 11.36
C LEU A 13 34.87 14.49 12.27
N GLN A 14 33.65 14.72 12.77
CA GLN A 14 33.35 15.83 13.68
C GLN A 14 33.79 15.59 15.14
N SER A 15 34.19 14.37 15.49
CA SER A 15 34.80 14.04 16.79
C SER A 15 36.24 14.56 16.95
N GLY A 16 36.78 15.23 15.93
CA GLY A 16 38.15 15.74 15.86
C GLY A 16 38.37 17.18 16.28
N SER A 17 37.40 17.95 16.76
CA SER A 17 37.67 19.16 17.57
C SER A 17 36.39 19.83 18.08
N SER A 18 36.43 20.16 19.37
CA SER A 18 35.64 21.17 20.09
C SER A 18 34.73 20.63 21.20
N LYS A 19 35.03 21.11 22.41
CA LYS A 19 34.40 20.81 23.69
C LYS A 19 32.92 21.18 23.65
N THR A 20 32.00 20.24 23.92
CA THR A 20 30.74 20.51 24.65
C THR A 20 30.09 19.22 25.17
N LYS A 21 29.83 19.20 26.49
CA LYS A 21 28.74 18.53 27.24
C LYS A 21 28.26 17.14 26.79
N ASP A 22 28.65 16.14 27.59
CA ASP A 22 27.80 15.09 28.16
C ASP A 22 26.54 14.68 27.38
N LYS A 23 26.74 13.88 26.33
CA LYS A 23 25.90 12.71 26.06
C LYS A 23 26.82 11.54 25.75
N LYS A 24 27.26 10.83 26.78
CA LYS A 24 27.87 9.50 26.62
C LYS A 24 26.75 8.56 26.19
N ASN A 25 26.43 8.51 24.90
CA ASN A 25 25.75 7.33 24.36
C ASN A 25 26.71 6.17 24.63
N SER A 26 26.32 5.26 25.52
CA SER A 26 27.20 4.14 25.88
C SER A 26 27.52 3.33 24.62
N PHE A 27 28.71 2.74 24.54
CA PHE A 27 29.06 1.86 23.41
C PHE A 27 27.98 0.79 23.18
N ASP A 28 27.39 0.29 24.26
CA ASP A 28 26.29 -0.68 24.22
C ASP A 28 25.01 -0.11 23.59
N GLU A 29 24.69 1.17 23.79
CA GLU A 29 23.52 1.81 23.14
C GLU A 29 23.72 1.95 21.64
N ILE A 30 24.94 2.30 21.21
CA ILE A 30 25.31 2.40 19.79
C ILE A 30 25.28 1.01 19.15
N LEU A 31 25.78 -0.01 19.85
CA LEU A 31 25.77 -1.39 19.38
C LEU A 31 24.33 -1.93 19.23
N ASN A 32 23.45 -1.67 20.21
CA ASN A 32 22.05 -2.07 20.15
C ASN A 32 21.31 -1.40 18.99
N LEU A 33 21.49 -0.09 18.78
CA LEU A 33 20.91 0.63 17.64
C LEU A 33 21.41 0.08 16.29
N ALA A 34 22.70 -0.27 16.19
CA ALA A 34 23.25 -0.88 14.99
C ALA A 34 22.64 -2.27 14.73
N MET A 35 22.45 -3.09 15.79
CA MET A 35 21.81 -4.40 15.68
C MET A 35 20.33 -4.33 15.31
N ASP A 36 19.59 -3.37 15.87
CA ASP A 36 18.20 -3.11 15.49
C ASP A 36 18.09 -2.68 14.02
N LYS A 37 19.03 -1.85 13.55
CA LYS A 37 19.11 -1.44 12.16
C LYS A 37 19.46 -2.60 11.22
N ILE A 38 20.43 -3.44 11.57
CA ILE A 38 20.77 -4.66 10.80
C ILE A 38 19.57 -5.62 10.76
N THR A 39 18.88 -5.81 11.88
CA THR A 39 17.72 -6.70 11.98
C THR A 39 16.54 -6.18 11.17
N SER A 40 16.31 -4.87 11.17
CA SER A 40 15.27 -4.25 10.35
C SER A 40 15.60 -4.30 8.85
N ASP A 41 16.85 -4.01 8.47
CA ASP A 41 17.34 -4.13 7.09
C ASP A 41 17.21 -5.58 6.57
N ALA A 42 17.51 -6.58 7.40
CA ALA A 42 17.31 -7.99 7.08
C ALA A 42 15.83 -8.37 6.89
N LYS A 43 14.93 -7.89 7.77
CA LYS A 43 13.47 -8.08 7.62
C LYS A 43 12.91 -7.42 6.37
N ILE A 44 13.46 -6.26 5.99
CA ILE A 44 13.08 -5.57 4.74
C ILE A 44 13.56 -6.39 3.54
N SER A 45 14.80 -6.90 3.57
CA SER A 45 15.35 -7.74 2.50
C SER A 45 14.50 -8.99 2.25
N ASP A 46 14.10 -9.70 3.31
CA ASP A 46 13.25 -10.89 3.21
C ASP A 46 11.87 -10.57 2.61
N LYS A 47 11.22 -9.48 3.05
CA LYS A 47 9.95 -9.01 2.48
C LYS A 47 10.07 -8.64 0.99
N VAL A 48 11.18 -8.01 0.60
CA VAL A 48 11.46 -7.65 -0.80
C VAL A 48 11.66 -8.90 -1.66
N GLU A 49 12.33 -9.91 -1.13
CA GLU A 49 12.54 -11.16 -1.84
C GLU A 49 11.23 -11.96 -2.02
N GLN A 50 10.41 -12.01 -0.97
CA GLN A 50 9.06 -12.58 -1.04
C GLN A 50 8.19 -11.84 -2.06
N PHE A 51 8.27 -10.50 -2.09
CA PHE A 51 7.55 -9.69 -3.09
C PHE A 51 8.01 -9.99 -4.52
N LYS A 52 9.33 -10.06 -4.76
CA LYS A 52 9.89 -10.42 -6.08
C LYS A 52 9.43 -11.80 -6.51
N LYS A 53 9.45 -12.77 -5.59
CA LYS A 53 8.98 -14.14 -5.85
C LYS A 53 7.51 -14.15 -6.22
N ARG A 54 6.66 -13.47 -5.43
CA ARG A 54 5.21 -13.33 -5.70
C ARG A 54 4.98 -12.67 -7.05
N LEU A 55 5.62 -11.54 -7.34
CA LEU A 55 5.50 -10.84 -8.63
C LEU A 55 5.89 -11.72 -9.81
N THR A 56 6.92 -12.57 -9.64
CA THR A 56 7.37 -13.48 -10.70
C THR A 56 6.39 -14.63 -10.89
N GLU A 57 5.77 -15.12 -9.82
CA GLU A 57 4.85 -16.25 -9.82
C GLU A 57 3.46 -15.90 -10.39
N ILE A 58 2.85 -14.82 -9.92
CA ILE A 58 1.48 -14.43 -10.30
C ILE A 58 1.41 -13.24 -11.26
N GLY A 59 2.56 -12.64 -11.58
CA GLY A 59 2.65 -11.45 -12.41
C GLY A 59 2.11 -10.18 -11.72
N ALA A 60 2.32 -9.02 -12.35
CA ALA A 60 1.83 -7.74 -11.82
C ALA A 60 0.30 -7.70 -11.72
N VAL A 61 -0.41 -8.28 -12.69
CA VAL A 61 -1.88 -8.30 -12.70
C VAL A 61 -2.44 -9.17 -11.57
N GLY A 62 -1.89 -10.36 -11.39
CA GLY A 62 -2.28 -11.25 -10.30
C GLY A 62 -1.97 -10.64 -8.93
N PHE A 63 -0.81 -10.01 -8.78
CA PHE A 63 -0.43 -9.33 -7.55
C PHE A 63 -1.36 -8.17 -7.18
N ILE A 64 -1.75 -7.34 -8.16
CA ILE A 64 -2.73 -6.27 -7.92
C ILE A 64 -4.10 -6.85 -7.52
N SER A 65 -4.51 -7.97 -8.13
CA SER A 65 -5.76 -8.65 -7.74
C SER A 65 -5.72 -9.19 -6.32
N GLU A 66 -4.60 -9.81 -5.91
CA GLU A 66 -4.39 -10.31 -4.55
C GLU A 66 -4.40 -9.15 -3.54
N LEU A 67 -3.67 -8.07 -3.84
CA LEU A 67 -3.61 -6.87 -3.00
C LEU A 67 -5.00 -6.23 -2.83
N ASN A 68 -5.76 -6.13 -3.92
CA ASN A 68 -7.12 -5.59 -3.87
C ASN A 68 -8.05 -6.48 -3.02
N SER A 69 -7.94 -7.80 -3.15
CA SER A 69 -8.72 -8.75 -2.36
C SER A 69 -8.42 -8.61 -0.87
N ASN A 70 -7.15 -8.55 -0.50
CA ASN A 70 -6.72 -8.35 0.89
C ASN A 70 -7.24 -7.01 1.45
N LYS A 71 -7.19 -5.94 0.65
CA LYS A 71 -7.69 -4.62 1.06
C LYS A 71 -9.22 -4.61 1.24
N ILE A 72 -9.96 -5.39 0.45
CA ILE A 72 -11.40 -5.56 0.67
C ILE A 72 -11.64 -6.26 2.00
N GLU A 73 -10.95 -7.37 2.27
CA GLU A 73 -11.14 -8.12 3.52
C GLU A 73 -10.76 -7.29 4.75
N GLU A 74 -9.69 -6.49 4.67
CA GLU A 74 -9.31 -5.56 5.74
C GLU A 74 -10.38 -4.50 6.00
N LYS A 75 -10.91 -3.87 4.93
CA LYS A 75 -12.03 -2.92 5.05
C LYS A 75 -13.28 -3.57 5.62
N ILE A 76 -13.57 -4.82 5.25
CA ILE A 76 -14.70 -5.59 5.78
C ILE A 76 -14.49 -5.89 7.26
N ALA A 77 -13.29 -6.29 7.67
CA ALA A 77 -12.96 -6.56 9.06
C ALA A 77 -13.06 -5.29 9.93
N GLN A 78 -12.56 -4.15 9.42
CA GLN A 78 -12.72 -2.86 10.09
C GLN A 78 -14.19 -2.48 10.22
N LYS A 79 -14.97 -2.58 9.12
CA LYS A 79 -16.40 -2.27 9.15
C LYS A 79 -17.16 -3.19 10.09
N LYS A 80 -16.76 -4.47 10.15
CA LYS A 80 -17.31 -5.44 11.09
C LYS A 80 -17.08 -4.96 12.53
N LYS A 81 -15.85 -4.60 12.88
CA LYS A 81 -15.53 -4.09 14.21
C LYS A 81 -16.34 -2.84 14.58
N GLU A 82 -16.42 -1.86 13.67
CA GLU A 82 -17.23 -0.65 13.86
C GLU A 82 -18.71 -0.97 14.08
N LEU A 83 -19.27 -1.91 13.32
CA LEU A 83 -20.68 -2.32 13.46
C LEU A 83 -20.92 -3.10 14.74
N THR A 84 -20.01 -3.98 15.18
CA THR A 84 -20.13 -4.67 16.48
C THR A 84 -20.18 -3.67 17.63
N GLU A 85 -19.31 -2.65 17.60
CA GLU A 85 -19.26 -1.59 18.60
C GLU A 85 -20.52 -0.70 18.55
N PHE A 86 -20.93 -0.25 17.35
CA PHE A 86 -22.09 0.62 17.18
C PHE A 86 -23.42 -0.06 17.51
N LEU A 87 -23.59 -1.31 17.08
CA LEU A 87 -24.81 -2.09 17.34
C LEU A 87 -24.87 -2.59 18.79
N GLY A 88 -23.77 -2.50 19.55
CA GLY A 88 -23.67 -2.95 20.92
C GLY A 88 -24.08 -4.42 21.06
N ILE A 89 -23.65 -5.28 20.13
CA ILE A 89 -24.03 -6.71 20.12
C ILE A 89 -23.59 -7.40 21.42
N ASP A 90 -22.49 -6.91 22.00
CA ASP A 90 -21.92 -7.39 23.25
C ASP A 90 -22.64 -6.85 24.51
N ASP A 91 -23.64 -5.98 24.35
CA ASP A 91 -24.41 -5.43 25.46
C ASP A 91 -25.19 -6.55 26.18
N PRO A 92 -24.96 -6.75 27.50
CA PRO A 92 -25.69 -7.75 28.28
C PRO A 92 -27.18 -7.43 28.44
N ALA A 93 -27.61 -6.19 28.18
CA ALA A 93 -29.02 -5.80 28.30
C ALA A 93 -29.90 -6.27 27.12
N LYS A 94 -29.32 -6.73 26.01
CA LYS A 94 -30.06 -7.16 24.81
C LYS A 94 -30.46 -8.63 24.89
N THR A 95 -31.70 -8.93 24.51
CA THR A 95 -32.19 -10.31 24.42
C THR A 95 -31.50 -11.06 23.28
N GLN A 96 -31.39 -12.38 23.37
CA GLN A 96 -30.77 -13.22 22.34
C GLN A 96 -31.41 -13.02 20.95
N ASP A 97 -32.73 -12.82 20.88
CA ASP A 97 -33.43 -12.55 19.62
C ASP A 97 -33.02 -11.21 19.00
N GLN A 98 -32.86 -10.17 19.83
CA GLN A 98 -32.36 -8.87 19.37
C GLN A 98 -30.92 -8.98 18.86
N LYS A 99 -30.06 -9.75 19.54
CA LYS A 99 -28.70 -10.03 19.10
C LYS A 99 -28.68 -10.76 17.75
N ASN A 100 -29.56 -11.73 17.57
CA ASN A 100 -29.70 -12.48 16.32
C ASN A 100 -30.18 -11.59 15.16
N GLU A 101 -31.13 -10.68 15.40
CA GLU A 101 -31.56 -9.71 14.40
C GLU A 101 -30.46 -8.70 14.05
N LEU A 102 -29.74 -8.19 15.04
CA LEU A 102 -28.60 -7.28 14.84
C LEU A 102 -27.49 -7.95 14.04
N LEU A 103 -27.20 -9.23 14.30
CA LEU A 103 -26.25 -10.02 13.51
C LEU A 103 -26.69 -10.18 12.06
N LYS A 104 -27.97 -10.47 11.80
CA LYS A 104 -28.51 -10.53 10.43
C LYS A 104 -28.40 -9.20 9.70
N ILE A 105 -28.71 -8.10 10.38
CA ILE A 105 -28.58 -6.74 9.82
C ILE A 105 -27.10 -6.46 9.50
N MET A 106 -26.21 -6.80 10.43
CA MET A 106 -24.79 -6.63 10.26
C MET A 106 -24.23 -7.43 9.08
N ASP A 107 -24.61 -8.70 8.94
CA ASP A 107 -24.22 -9.54 7.82
C ASP A 107 -24.73 -8.97 6.48
N LYS A 108 -25.96 -8.44 6.47
CA LYS A 108 -26.51 -7.77 5.28
C LYS A 108 -25.70 -6.52 4.91
N ILE A 109 -25.39 -5.66 5.88
CA ILE A 109 -24.59 -4.44 5.66
C ILE A 109 -23.19 -4.82 5.15
N LEU A 110 -22.54 -5.83 5.74
CA LEU A 110 -21.23 -6.28 5.30
C LEU A 110 -21.26 -6.89 3.89
N SER A 111 -22.31 -7.64 3.55
CA SER A 111 -22.50 -8.18 2.21
C SER A 111 -22.65 -7.08 1.16
N ASP A 112 -23.48 -6.08 1.43
CA ASP A 112 -23.70 -4.96 0.51
C ASP A 112 -22.44 -4.09 0.37
N TYR A 113 -21.73 -3.85 1.48
CA TYR A 113 -20.44 -3.14 1.46
C TYR A 113 -19.38 -3.91 0.65
N ARG A 114 -19.33 -5.26 0.76
CA ARG A 114 -18.43 -6.09 -0.07
C ARG A 114 -18.76 -5.94 -1.55
N LYS A 115 -20.04 -5.93 -1.92
CA LYS A 115 -20.45 -5.72 -3.33
C LYS A 115 -20.03 -4.35 -3.81
N GLU A 116 -20.27 -3.31 -3.02
CA GLU A 116 -19.90 -1.93 -3.36
C GLU A 116 -18.38 -1.79 -3.57
N LEU A 117 -17.56 -2.38 -2.68
CA LEU A 117 -16.10 -2.38 -2.83
C LEU A 117 -15.65 -3.08 -4.11
N ASN A 118 -16.27 -4.20 -4.48
CA ASN A 118 -15.96 -4.91 -5.72
C ASN A 118 -16.36 -4.10 -6.96
N VAL A 119 -17.53 -3.45 -6.93
CA VAL A 119 -17.98 -2.55 -8.01
C VAL A 119 -17.05 -1.35 -8.15
N ALA A 120 -16.64 -0.74 -7.05
CA ALA A 120 -15.70 0.38 -7.06
C ALA A 120 -14.36 -0.01 -7.69
N LEU A 121 -13.84 -1.20 -7.38
CA LEU A 121 -12.63 -1.73 -8.00
C LEU A 121 -12.79 -1.99 -9.50
N ALA A 122 -13.90 -2.57 -9.91
CA ALA A 122 -14.19 -2.80 -11.33
C ALA A 122 -14.29 -1.47 -12.11
N ASN A 123 -14.95 -0.47 -11.53
CA ASN A 123 -15.05 0.88 -12.09
C ASN A 123 -13.68 1.56 -12.19
N GLN A 124 -12.83 1.43 -11.16
CA GLN A 124 -11.47 1.96 -11.20
C GLN A 124 -10.63 1.29 -12.29
N ALA A 125 -10.74 -0.04 -12.45
CA ALA A 125 -10.05 -0.76 -13.52
C ALA A 125 -10.53 -0.32 -14.92
N LEU A 126 -11.83 -0.05 -15.10
CA LEU A 126 -12.39 0.51 -16.33
C LEU A 126 -11.86 1.92 -16.60
N LEU A 127 -11.81 2.78 -15.58
CA LEU A 127 -11.32 4.15 -15.71
C LEU A 127 -9.83 4.19 -16.08
N GLU A 128 -9.01 3.34 -15.47
CA GLU A 128 -7.59 3.23 -15.82
C GLU A 128 -7.40 2.69 -17.25
N LYS A 129 -8.23 1.75 -17.70
CA LYS A 129 -8.24 1.32 -19.11
C LYS A 129 -8.61 2.47 -20.05
N GLN A 130 -9.62 3.28 -19.71
CA GLN A 130 -10.01 4.44 -20.52
C GLN A 130 -8.90 5.49 -20.58
N LYS A 131 -8.24 5.82 -19.46
CA LYS A 131 -7.09 6.73 -19.44
C LYS A 131 -5.95 6.24 -20.34
N ASN A 132 -5.63 4.96 -20.29
CA ASN A 132 -4.58 4.35 -21.12
C ASN A 132 -4.91 4.33 -22.61
N LEU A 133 -6.19 4.28 -22.97
CA LEU A 133 -6.65 4.40 -24.36
C LEU A 133 -6.59 5.86 -24.83
N ASN A 134 -7.05 6.80 -24.00
CA ASN A 134 -7.00 8.23 -24.30
C ASN A 134 -5.56 8.76 -24.43
N SER A 135 -4.61 8.24 -23.63
CA SER A 135 -3.20 8.60 -23.72
C SER A 135 -2.49 8.03 -24.95
N LYS A 136 -2.99 6.92 -25.53
CA LYS A 136 -2.50 6.38 -26.82
C LYS A 136 -3.12 7.06 -28.04
N SER A 137 -4.35 7.57 -27.90
CA SER A 137 -5.07 8.27 -28.97
C SER A 137 -4.53 9.69 -29.25
N SER A 138 -3.57 10.21 -28.48
CA SER A 138 -2.92 11.51 -28.72
C SER A 138 -1.72 11.44 -29.65
N SER A 139 -1.42 10.28 -30.25
CA SER A 139 -0.55 10.23 -31.44
C SER A 139 -1.33 10.84 -32.61
N SER A 140 -1.34 12.17 -32.68
CA SER A 140 -1.77 12.91 -33.86
C SER A 140 -0.85 12.49 -35.00
N VAL A 141 -1.26 11.47 -35.77
CA VAL A 141 -0.72 11.25 -37.09
C VAL A 141 -1.02 12.54 -37.84
N ASN A 142 0.02 13.33 -38.09
CA ASN A 142 -0.10 14.60 -38.78
C ASN A 142 -0.42 14.27 -40.23
N LEU A 143 -1.70 14.26 -40.59
CA LEU A 143 -2.16 13.89 -41.93
C LEU A 143 -1.47 14.73 -43.02
N SER A 144 -1.04 15.95 -42.69
CA SER A 144 -0.24 16.81 -43.56
C SER A 144 1.14 16.23 -43.91
N SER A 145 1.78 15.46 -43.00
CA SER A 145 3.07 14.82 -43.33
C SER A 145 2.86 13.63 -44.27
N VAL A 146 1.79 12.86 -44.07
CA VAL A 146 1.46 11.69 -44.90
C VAL A 146 1.01 12.11 -46.30
N LEU A 147 0.25 13.21 -46.43
CA LEU A 147 -0.17 13.76 -47.73
C LEU A 147 1.01 14.34 -48.52
N ASN A 148 1.97 15.00 -47.84
CA ASN A 148 3.21 15.45 -48.48
C ASN A 148 4.10 14.28 -48.95
N GLU A 149 4.17 13.20 -48.17
CA GLU A 149 5.00 12.03 -48.49
C GLU A 149 4.39 11.19 -49.62
N LEU A 150 3.06 11.22 -49.79
CA LEU A 150 2.33 10.62 -50.91
C LEU A 150 2.23 11.53 -52.15
N GLY A 151 2.73 12.78 -52.07
CA GLY A 151 2.65 13.74 -53.17
C GLY A 151 1.22 14.16 -53.56
N LEU A 152 0.29 14.13 -52.60
CA LEU A 152 -1.13 14.43 -52.79
C LEU A 152 -1.53 15.81 -52.24
N ALA A 153 -0.57 16.63 -51.84
CA ALA A 153 -0.75 17.98 -51.29
C ALA A 153 -0.70 19.07 -52.37
#